data_AF-A0A8C5S0F6-F1
#
_entry.id   AF-A0A8C5S0F6-F1
#
_cell.length_a   1.000
_cell.length_b   1.000
_cell.length_c   1.000
_cell.angle_alpha   90.00
_cell.angle_beta   90.00
_cell.angle_gamma   90.00
#
_symmetry.space_group_name_H-M   'P 1'
#
loop_
_entity.id
_entity.type
_entity.pdbx_description
1 polymer ?
#
loop_
_entity_poly.entity_id
_entity_poly.type
_entity_poly.pdbx_seq_one_letter_code
_entity_poly.pdbx_strand_id
1 'polypeptide(L)'
;MCGGGRMCCYTLNSSANQLFSYCLYLLVLAIELLAACQGIEFLRPLRSTTPLEKVYDLVRSVVRPWIKDRFMAPDIEATQRLLVDQKVWEVAKPYIEKYRSEHIPESRPISPTAFSLSASKSASYHHHHHSDSEEHDEL
;
A
#
# COMPACT_ATOMS: atom_id res chain seq x y z
N MET A 1 -28.97 17.35 -43.15
CA MET A 1 -29.54 16.02 -42.87
C MET A 1 -28.65 15.35 -41.83
N CYS A 2 -29.23 14.89 -40.73
CA CYS A 2 -28.57 14.59 -39.46
C CYS A 2 -27.53 13.46 -39.54
N GLY A 3 -26.32 13.73 -39.03
CA GLY A 3 -25.34 12.70 -38.69
C GLY A 3 -24.61 13.13 -37.44
N GLY A 4 -24.77 12.39 -36.34
CA GLY A 4 -24.00 12.61 -35.11
C GLY A 4 -24.76 12.20 -33.85
N GLY A 5 -24.09 11.41 -33.00
CA GLY A 5 -24.46 11.28 -31.59
C GLY A 5 -24.87 9.88 -31.10
N ARG A 6 -24.04 8.87 -31.33
CA ARG A 6 -24.05 7.65 -30.49
C ARG A 6 -22.66 7.43 -29.90
N MET A 7 -22.27 8.29 -28.99
CA MET A 7 -21.11 8.05 -28.13
C MET A 7 -21.43 8.58 -26.74
N CYS A 8 -21.13 7.76 -25.72
CA CYS A 8 -21.12 8.07 -24.28
C CYS A 8 -22.35 7.71 -23.41
N CYS A 9 -22.89 6.49 -23.53
CA CYS A 9 -23.69 5.88 -22.44
C CYS A 9 -22.87 4.92 -21.56
N TYR A 10 -21.81 4.31 -22.11
CA TYR A 10 -21.03 3.27 -21.41
C TYR A 10 -20.08 3.82 -20.34
N THR A 11 -19.56 5.04 -20.52
CA THR A 11 -18.60 5.66 -19.57
C THR A 11 -19.28 6.14 -18.27
N LEU A 12 -20.54 6.57 -18.33
CA LEU A 12 -21.32 6.99 -17.16
C LEU A 12 -21.66 5.79 -16.24
N ASN A 13 -21.95 4.63 -16.82
CA ASN A 13 -22.23 3.42 -16.04
C ASN A 13 -20.94 2.84 -15.40
N SER A 14 -19.79 2.94 -16.07
CA SER A 14 -18.50 2.53 -15.49
C SER A 14 -18.12 3.36 -14.26
N SER A 15 -18.34 4.68 -14.29
CA SER A 15 -18.03 5.58 -13.18
C SER A 15 -18.92 5.33 -11.94
N ALA A 16 -20.21 5.11 -12.16
CA ALA A 16 -21.16 4.83 -11.06
C ALA A 16 -20.91 3.46 -10.40
N ASN A 17 -20.60 2.42 -11.19
CA ASN A 17 -20.26 1.10 -10.66
C ASN A 17 -18.92 1.11 -9.91
N GLN A 18 -17.94 1.88 -10.40
CA GLN A 18 -16.64 2.03 -9.73
C GLN A 18 -16.81 2.71 -8.36
N LEU A 19 -17.59 3.80 -8.28
CA LEU A 19 -17.87 4.51 -7.03
C LEU A 19 -18.64 3.61 -6.04
N PHE A 20 -19.62 2.85 -6.51
CA PHE A 20 -20.36 1.91 -5.66
C PHE A 20 -19.44 0.82 -5.08
N SER A 21 -18.52 0.30 -5.90
CA SER A 21 -17.54 -0.71 -5.47
C SER A 21 -16.57 -0.16 -4.40
N TYR A 22 -16.04 1.06 -4.57
CA TYR A 22 -15.15 1.67 -3.58
C TYR A 22 -15.86 1.97 -2.25
N CYS A 23 -17.10 2.47 -2.29
CA CYS A 23 -17.87 2.71 -1.07
C CYS A 23 -18.15 1.42 -0.30
N LEU A 24 -18.47 0.32 -1.00
CA LEU A 24 -18.68 -0.98 -0.37
C LEU A 24 -17.39 -1.50 0.29
N TYR A 25 -16.26 -1.36 -0.39
CA TYR A 25 -14.97 -1.82 0.15
C TYR A 25 -14.56 -1.06 1.41
N LEU A 26 -14.71 0.27 1.42
CA LEU A 26 -14.42 1.09 2.60
C LEU A 26 -15.30 0.72 3.80
N LEU A 27 -16.55 0.33 3.58
CA LEU A 27 -17.45 -0.12 4.64
C LEU A 27 -16.94 -1.40 5.31
N VAL A 28 -16.56 -2.40 4.50
CA VAL A 28 -16.03 -3.67 5.00
C VAL A 28 -14.76 -3.45 5.81
N LEU A 29 -13.80 -2.67 5.28
CA LEU A 29 -12.56 -2.37 5.98
C LEU A 29 -12.77 -1.64 7.31
N ALA A 30 -13.71 -0.69 7.36
CA ALA A 30 -14.02 0.02 8.60
C ALA A 30 -14.58 -0.92 9.68
N ILE A 31 -15.47 -1.84 9.29
CA ILE A 31 -16.05 -2.83 10.21
C ILE A 31 -14.98 -3.80 10.71
N GLU A 32 -14.12 -4.31 9.82
CA GLU A 32 -13.02 -5.21 10.20
C GLU A 32 -12.05 -4.54 11.17
N LEU A 33 -11.70 -3.27 10.93
CA LEU A 33 -10.81 -2.51 11.81
C LEU A 33 -11.42 -2.31 13.20
N LEU A 34 -12.71 -1.98 13.27
CA LEU A 34 -13.44 -1.85 14.54
C LEU A 34 -13.51 -3.19 15.29
N ALA A 35 -13.81 -4.28 14.58
CA ALA A 35 -13.86 -5.61 15.15
C ALA A 35 -12.49 -6.06 15.67
N ALA A 36 -11.41 -5.79 14.94
CA ALA A 36 -10.05 -6.09 15.36
C ALA A 36 -9.67 -5.31 16.64
N CYS A 37 -10.00 -4.01 16.72
CA CYS A 37 -9.77 -3.21 17.93
C CYS A 37 -10.54 -3.77 19.12
N GLN A 38 -11.78 -4.22 18.91
CA GLN A 38 -12.57 -4.86 19.96
C GLN A 38 -11.97 -6.22 20.39
N GLY A 39 -11.48 -7.02 19.44
CA GLY A 39 -10.79 -8.27 19.73
C GLY A 39 -9.51 -8.09 20.55
N ILE A 40 -8.74 -7.03 20.28
CA ILE A 40 -7.54 -6.68 21.07
C ILE A 40 -7.90 -6.44 22.56
N GLU A 41 -9.06 -5.85 22.85
CA GLU A 41 -9.51 -5.61 24.22
C GLU A 41 -9.91 -6.90 24.94
N PHE A 42 -10.56 -7.83 24.24
CA PHE A 42 -10.94 -9.12 24.80
C PHE A 42 -9.74 -10.00 25.14
N LEU A 43 -8.59 -9.75 24.50
CA LEU A 43 -7.35 -10.48 24.76
C LEU A 43 -6.49 -9.86 25.87
N ARG A 44 -6.91 -8.75 26.49
CA ARG A 44 -6.14 -8.16 27.60
C ARG A 44 -6.01 -9.15 28.77
N PRO A 45 -4.82 -9.28 29.39
CA PRO A 45 -3.68 -8.35 29.36
C PRO A 45 -2.69 -8.51 28.21
N LEU A 46 -2.91 -9.43 27.25
CA LEU A 46 -2.02 -9.60 26.10
C LEU A 46 -1.91 -8.31 25.28
N ARG A 47 -0.71 -8.04 24.80
CA ARG A 47 -0.38 -6.87 23.97
C ARG A 47 0.00 -7.33 22.58
N SER A 48 -0.52 -6.61 21.59
CA SER A 48 -0.15 -6.80 20.20
C SER A 48 1.19 -6.11 19.90
N THR A 49 1.60 -6.12 18.64
CA THR A 49 2.80 -5.42 18.18
C THR A 49 2.64 -3.90 18.28
N THR A 50 3.75 -3.18 18.42
CA THR A 50 3.78 -1.71 18.49
C THR A 50 2.95 -1.00 17.41
N PRO A 51 3.07 -1.31 16.10
CA PRO A 51 2.24 -0.65 15.08
C PRO A 51 0.74 -0.89 15.28
N LEU A 52 0.33 -2.10 15.68
CA LEU A 52 -1.08 -2.43 15.90
C LEU A 52 -1.65 -1.72 17.12
N GLU A 53 -0.90 -1.62 18.22
CA GLU A 53 -1.33 -0.86 19.40
C GLU A 53 -1.46 0.64 19.06
N LYS A 54 -0.59 1.20 18.20
CA LYS A 54 -0.72 2.60 17.75
C LYS A 54 -1.94 2.84 16.87
N VAL A 55 -2.25 1.91 15.96
CA VAL A 55 -3.49 1.99 15.16
C VAL A 55 -4.72 1.83 16.06
N TYR A 56 -4.67 0.93 17.05
CA TYR A 56 -5.71 0.78 18.06
C TYR A 56 -5.93 2.09 18.82
N ASP A 57 -4.86 2.74 19.32
CA ASP A 57 -4.96 4.02 20.02
C ASP A 57 -5.60 5.11 19.15
N LEU A 58 -5.22 5.18 17.86
CA LEU A 58 -5.82 6.10 16.89
C LEU A 58 -7.33 5.85 16.75
N VAL A 59 -7.75 4.61 16.55
CA VAL A 59 -9.18 4.26 16.41
C VAL A 59 -9.93 4.58 17.70
N ARG A 60 -9.35 4.29 18.87
CA ARG A 60 -9.98 4.58 20.17
C ARG A 60 -10.00 6.06 20.54
N SER A 61 -9.22 6.90 19.87
CA SER A 61 -9.35 8.35 19.98
C SER A 61 -10.65 8.91 19.38
N VAL A 62 -11.26 8.19 18.43
CA VAL A 62 -12.49 8.61 17.74
C VAL A 62 -13.71 7.75 18.07
N VAL A 63 -13.51 6.45 18.33
CA VAL A 63 -14.58 5.49 18.60
C VAL A 63 -14.34 4.77 19.92
N ARG A 64 -15.25 4.96 20.86
CA ARG A 64 -15.20 4.30 22.17
C ARG A 64 -15.40 2.78 22.05
N PRO A 65 -14.80 1.96 22.94
CA PRO A 65 -15.11 0.54 23.05
C PRO A 65 -16.61 0.21 23.11
N TRP A 66 -17.01 -0.93 22.56
CA TRP A 66 -18.39 -1.42 22.70
C TRP A 66 -18.52 -2.22 24.00
N ILE A 67 -19.16 -1.60 25.00
CA ILE A 67 -19.50 -2.26 26.29
C ILE A 67 -20.93 -2.79 26.24
N LYS A 68 -21.80 -2.07 25.55
CA LYS A 68 -23.20 -2.41 25.31
C LYS A 68 -23.58 -2.01 23.90
N ASP A 69 -24.62 -2.64 23.37
CA ASP A 69 -25.12 -2.34 22.04
C ASP A 69 -25.51 -0.86 21.90
N ARG A 70 -25.11 -0.29 20.77
CA ARG A 70 -25.45 1.08 20.36
C ARG A 70 -25.50 1.13 18.83
N PHE A 71 -25.99 2.24 18.30
CA PHE A 71 -25.96 2.48 16.86
C PHE A 71 -24.51 2.48 16.35
N MET A 72 -24.20 1.52 15.47
CA MET A 72 -22.86 1.34 14.90
C MET A 72 -22.57 2.28 13.73
N ALA A 73 -23.61 2.76 13.03
CA ALA A 73 -23.48 3.66 11.89
C ALA A 73 -22.52 4.86 12.14
N PRO A 74 -22.63 5.63 13.24
CA PRO A 74 -21.70 6.73 13.50
C PRO A 74 -20.26 6.27 13.76
N ASP A 75 -20.06 5.11 14.39
CA ASP A 75 -18.72 4.56 14.65
C ASP A 75 -18.05 4.10 13.35
N ILE A 76 -18.83 3.46 12.47
CA ILE A 76 -18.38 3.01 11.15
C ILE A 76 -18.01 4.24 10.30
N GLU A 77 -18.85 5.28 10.26
CA GLU A 77 -18.57 6.49 9.51
C GLU A 77 -17.31 7.22 10.02
N ALA A 78 -17.15 7.34 11.34
CA ALA A 78 -15.95 7.92 11.93
C ALA A 78 -14.68 7.14 11.54
N THR A 79 -14.77 5.81 11.51
CA THR A 79 -13.66 4.94 11.10
C THR A 79 -13.37 5.04 9.60
N GLN A 80 -14.40 5.12 8.76
CA GLN A 80 -14.24 5.35 7.32
C GLN A 80 -13.50 6.66 7.04
N ARG A 81 -13.79 7.73 7.79
CA ARG A 81 -13.05 9.01 7.67
C ARG A 81 -11.56 8.83 7.97
N LEU A 82 -11.19 8.04 8.98
CA LEU A 82 -9.77 7.74 9.25
C LEU A 82 -9.08 7.03 8.07
N LEU A 83 -9.79 6.11 7.41
CA LEU A 83 -9.28 5.36 6.26
C LEU A 83 -9.13 6.27 5.03
N VAL A 84 -10.14 7.08 4.73
CA VAL A 84 -10.11 8.04 3.62
C VAL A 84 -9.04 9.11 3.82
N ASP A 85 -8.89 9.62 5.05
CA ASP A 85 -7.84 10.57 5.42
C ASP A 85 -6.43 9.92 5.48
N GLN A 86 -6.32 8.61 5.24
CA GLN A 86 -5.09 7.82 5.32
C GLN A 86 -4.39 7.87 6.70
N LYS A 87 -5.08 8.29 7.76
CA LYS A 87 -4.50 8.41 9.11
C LYS A 87 -3.96 7.08 9.63
N VAL A 88 -4.66 5.98 9.31
CA VAL A 88 -4.21 4.62 9.65
C VAL A 88 -2.90 4.27 8.95
N TRP A 89 -2.76 4.65 7.68
CA TRP A 89 -1.54 4.45 6.90
C TRP A 89 -0.39 5.26 7.47
N GLU A 90 -0.60 6.55 7.78
CA GLU A 90 0.46 7.40 8.34
C GLU A 90 0.99 6.87 9.67
N VAL A 91 0.14 6.27 10.51
CA VAL A 91 0.57 5.61 11.74
C VAL A 91 1.40 4.35 11.46
N ALA A 92 1.00 3.52 10.50
CA ALA A 92 1.64 2.24 10.22
C ALA A 92 2.90 2.36 9.36
N LYS A 93 2.95 3.34 8.45
CA LYS A 93 4.00 3.58 7.45
C LYS A 93 5.42 3.50 8.00
N PRO A 94 5.82 4.20 9.08
CA PRO A 94 7.20 4.14 9.56
C PRO A 94 7.62 2.73 10.00
N TYR A 95 6.68 1.93 10.52
CA TYR A 95 6.95 0.54 10.91
C TYR A 95 7.08 -0.38 9.70
N ILE A 96 6.29 -0.15 8.66
CA ILE A 96 6.34 -0.91 7.40
C ILE A 96 7.63 -0.60 6.64
N GLU A 97 8.03 0.67 6.57
CA GLU A 97 9.29 1.10 5.94
C GLU A 97 10.50 0.50 6.66
N LYS A 98 10.49 0.54 8.00
CA LYS A 98 11.52 -0.12 8.81
C LYS A 98 11.60 -1.63 8.52
N TYR A 99 10.46 -2.32 8.55
CA TYR A 99 10.42 -3.76 8.24
C TYR A 99 10.97 -4.05 6.83
N ARG A 100 10.62 -3.21 5.85
CA ARG A 100 11.10 -3.31 4.47
C ARG A 100 12.61 -3.16 4.38
N SER A 101 13.20 -2.17 5.05
CA SER A 101 14.65 -1.96 5.04
C SER A 101 15.42 -3.09 5.73
N GLU A 102 14.83 -3.72 6.75
CA GLU A 102 15.48 -4.77 7.53
C GLU A 102 15.34 -6.16 6.89
N HIS A 103 14.26 -6.42 6.14
CA HIS A 103 13.89 -7.78 5.70
C HIS A 103 13.75 -7.97 4.18
N ILE A 104 13.85 -6.91 3.36
CA ILE A 104 14.10 -7.08 1.93
C ILE A 104 15.61 -7.16 1.73
N PRO A 105 16.17 -8.34 1.37
CA PRO A 105 17.56 -8.37 0.97
C PRO A 105 17.75 -7.45 -0.23
N GLU A 106 18.72 -6.54 -0.14
CA GLU A 106 19.35 -5.89 -1.30
C GLU A 106 19.46 -6.93 -2.41
N SER A 107 19.02 -6.56 -3.60
CA SER A 107 18.79 -7.40 -4.78
C SER A 107 19.59 -8.71 -4.76
N ARG A 108 18.93 -9.85 -5.01
CA ARG A 108 19.62 -11.06 -5.50
C ARG A 108 20.74 -10.57 -6.42
N PRO A 109 22.03 -10.87 -6.15
CA PRO A 109 23.08 -10.49 -7.07
C PRO A 109 22.63 -10.97 -8.45
N ILE A 110 22.73 -10.09 -9.46
CA ILE A 110 22.43 -10.45 -10.84
C ILE A 110 23.16 -11.77 -11.09
N SER A 111 22.39 -12.81 -11.42
CA SER A 111 22.98 -14.12 -11.69
C SER A 111 24.07 -13.91 -12.74
N PRO A 112 25.26 -14.52 -12.62
CA PRO A 112 26.28 -14.44 -13.65
C PRO A 112 25.76 -14.84 -15.04
N THR A 113 24.65 -15.59 -15.10
CA THR A 113 23.95 -16.02 -16.31
C THR A 113 22.71 -15.19 -16.66
N ALA A 114 22.40 -14.13 -15.92
CA ALA A 114 21.25 -13.28 -16.22
C ALA A 114 21.51 -12.48 -17.50
N PHE A 115 20.78 -12.85 -18.55
CA PHE A 115 20.80 -12.15 -19.84
C PHE A 115 20.22 -10.74 -19.66
N SER A 116 21.09 -9.73 -19.69
CA SER A 116 20.66 -8.33 -19.65
C SER A 116 20.30 -7.87 -21.06
N LEU A 117 19.00 -7.79 -21.36
CA LEU A 117 18.52 -7.00 -22.49
C LEU A 117 18.70 -5.53 -22.13
N SER A 118 19.72 -4.91 -22.74
CA SER A 118 19.98 -3.47 -22.64
C SER A 118 18.81 -2.68 -23.23
N ALA A 119 17.88 -2.24 -22.38
CA ALA A 119 16.96 -1.17 -22.73
C ALA A 119 17.68 0.16 -22.46
N SER A 120 18.14 0.78 -23.54
CA SER A 120 18.88 2.05 -23.55
C SER A 120 18.06 3.20 -22.96
N LYS A 121 18.65 3.96 -22.03
CA LYS A 121 18.86 5.42 -22.18
C LYS A 121 19.62 6.05 -21.00
N SER A 122 20.84 6.48 -21.35
CA SER A 122 21.48 7.76 -21.00
C SER A 122 21.44 8.26 -19.55
N ALA A 123 22.57 8.10 -18.86
CA ALA A 123 23.13 9.16 -18.03
C ALA A 123 24.66 9.06 -18.08
N SER A 124 25.27 10.17 -18.50
CA SER A 124 26.71 10.39 -18.69
C SER A 124 27.59 9.83 -17.58
N TYR A 125 28.78 9.33 -17.90
CA TYR A 125 30.02 9.78 -17.25
C TYR A 125 31.27 9.33 -18.04
N HIS A 126 32.33 10.10 -17.81
CA HIS A 126 33.45 10.39 -18.68
C HIS A 126 34.44 9.26 -19.02
N HIS A 127 35.00 9.42 -20.21
CA HIS A 127 36.09 8.74 -20.88
C HIS A 127 37.44 8.86 -20.14
N HIS A 128 38.21 7.78 -20.03
CA HIS A 128 39.67 7.84 -20.17
C HIS A 128 40.23 6.56 -20.80
N HIS A 129 40.86 6.79 -21.95
CA HIS A 129 41.55 5.86 -22.85
C HIS A 129 42.85 5.33 -22.22
N HIS A 130 43.08 4.02 -22.26
CA HIS A 130 44.41 3.50 -22.58
C HIS A 130 44.26 2.19 -23.36
N SER A 131 44.85 2.19 -24.54
CA SER A 131 44.65 1.23 -25.63
C SER A 131 45.42 -0.06 -25.42
N ASP A 132 44.89 -1.10 -26.07
CA ASP A 132 45.38 -2.46 -26.21
C ASP A 132 46.85 -2.58 -26.67
N SER A 133 47.44 -3.73 -26.36
CA SER A 133 48.10 -4.53 -27.40
C SER A 133 48.31 -5.98 -26.93
N GLU A 134 47.72 -6.88 -27.68
CA GLU A 134 47.88 -8.34 -27.72
C GLU A 134 49.31 -8.75 -28.14
N GLU A 135 49.67 -10.02 -27.83
CA GLU A 135 50.46 -11.01 -28.62
C GLU A 135 51.18 -11.96 -27.64
N HIS A 136 50.79 -13.23 -27.55
CA HIS A 136 51.06 -14.39 -28.42
C HIS A 136 52.25 -15.25 -27.93
N ASP A 137 51.88 -16.51 -27.64
CA ASP A 137 52.56 -17.79 -27.92
C ASP A 137 53.77 -18.30 -27.11
N GLU A 138 53.55 -19.52 -26.59
CA GLU A 138 54.41 -20.71 -26.55
C GLU A 138 55.87 -20.61 -26.04
N LEU A 139 56.08 -21.04 -24.79
CA LEU A 139 56.83 -22.26 -24.39
C LEU A 139 56.89 -22.40 -22.85
#